data_AF-A0ABD6V4F6-F1
#
_entry.id   AF-A0ABD6V4F6-F1
#
_cell.length_a   1.000
_cell.length_b   1.000
_cell.length_c   1.000
_cell.angle_alpha   90.00
_cell.angle_beta   90.00
_cell.angle_gamma   90.00
#
_symmetry.space_group_name_H-M   'P 1'
#
loop_
_entity.id
_entity.type
_entity.pdbx_description
1 polymer ?
#
loop_
_entity_poly.entity_id
_entity_poly.type
_entity_poly.pdbx_seq_one_letter_code
_entity_poly.pdbx_strand_id
1 'polypeptide(L)'
;MAENRTPNTSFEDYRQRTVELIRNQRTFQTDDHATELDWNAPRQWTPTGTPKGGVLLVHGLGDSPWSFHDVAQKLADQGYLVRTVLLPGHGTKPEDMLDVRLEQWQQVVREQAQLLSREVPKVYLGGFSTGANLVLDYAYEHDEIAGLVLFSPAFRSNSGYAWLTPWIGWAKPWLAAPNDGLRPMQTPLRYMNMPTNGFAQFYRSSALAQDRLHQRRYEKPVFIVIAEHDSVLDTEYVLDNFNQRFSHPASRLIWYGDLPGKTTDMPRIEVRTDSLPEYRISRFSHMGILFAPDNPLYGVAGSQRICWNGQSTSDTAKCMAEGPVWYSDWGYNEPGKVHARLTFNPYFEWQTHVMLGVLSEAR
;
A
#
# COMPACT_ATOMS: atom_id res chain seq x y z
N MET A 1 -23.17 -5.18 -14.53
CA MET A 1 -22.77 -5.03 -15.95
C MET A 1 -21.44 -4.33 -15.96
N ALA A 2 -20.42 -4.86 -16.64
CA ALA A 2 -19.19 -4.09 -16.86
C ALA A 2 -19.57 -2.95 -17.82
N GLU A 3 -19.62 -1.72 -17.33
CA GLU A 3 -19.79 -0.58 -18.22
C GLU A 3 -18.73 -0.65 -19.31
N ASN A 4 -19.18 -0.43 -20.54
CA ASN A 4 -18.44 -0.54 -21.78
C ASN A 4 -17.42 0.62 -21.86
N ARG A 5 -16.43 0.62 -20.96
CA ARG A 5 -15.41 1.66 -20.86
C ARG A 5 -14.45 1.48 -22.02
N THR A 6 -14.30 2.51 -22.85
CA THR A 6 -13.31 2.51 -23.93
C THR A 6 -11.92 2.27 -23.34
N PRO A 7 -11.17 1.24 -23.80
CA PRO A 7 -9.82 0.97 -23.28
C PRO A 7 -8.94 2.22 -23.32
N ASN A 8 -8.09 2.39 -22.32
CA ASN A 8 -7.14 3.51 -22.32
C ASN A 8 -6.09 3.28 -23.41
N THR A 9 -5.91 4.28 -24.28
CA THR A 9 -4.94 4.24 -25.39
C THR A 9 -3.52 4.59 -24.96
N SER A 10 -3.38 5.36 -23.87
CA SER A 10 -2.11 5.72 -23.24
C SER A 10 -2.28 5.93 -21.73
N PHE A 11 -1.17 6.03 -20.99
CA PHE A 11 -1.20 6.40 -19.58
C PHE A 11 -1.73 7.83 -19.37
N GLU A 12 -1.44 8.75 -20.28
CA GLU A 12 -1.93 10.13 -20.17
C GLU A 12 -3.45 10.18 -20.33
N ASP A 13 -4.03 9.40 -21.25
CA ASP A 13 -5.49 9.30 -21.39
C ASP A 13 -6.14 8.73 -20.11
N TYR A 14 -5.52 7.70 -19.52
CA TYR A 14 -5.94 7.15 -18.24
C TYR A 14 -5.89 8.19 -17.13
N ARG A 15 -4.78 8.94 -17.04
CA ARG A 15 -4.57 9.98 -16.04
C ARG A 15 -5.59 11.10 -16.18
N GLN A 16 -5.82 11.63 -17.39
CA GLN A 16 -6.77 12.70 -17.64
C GLN A 16 -8.19 12.29 -17.23
N ARG A 17 -8.65 11.11 -17.65
CA ARG A 17 -9.96 10.57 -17.26
C ARG A 17 -10.09 10.38 -15.75
N THR A 18 -9.01 9.96 -15.10
CA THR A 18 -9.00 9.75 -13.65
C THR A 18 -9.00 11.07 -12.89
N VAL A 19 -8.26 12.07 -13.36
CA VAL A 19 -8.27 13.44 -12.82
C VAL A 19 -9.66 14.07 -12.95
N GLU A 20 -10.33 13.89 -14.09
CA GLU A 20 -11.70 14.36 -14.28
C GLU A 20 -12.69 13.66 -13.35
N LEU A 21 -12.55 12.35 -13.16
CA LEU A 21 -13.34 11.58 -12.19
C LEU A 21 -13.18 12.14 -10.77
N ILE A 22 -11.93 12.32 -10.30
CA ILE A 22 -11.64 12.88 -8.98
C ILE A 22 -12.25 14.27 -8.85
N ARG A 23 -12.02 15.15 -9.84
CA ARG A 23 -12.55 16.52 -9.83
C ARG A 23 -14.07 16.57 -9.66
N ASN A 24 -14.78 15.63 -10.29
CA ASN A 24 -16.24 15.62 -10.32
C ASN A 24 -16.88 14.89 -9.13
N GLN A 25 -16.19 13.89 -8.55
CA GLN A 25 -16.79 12.99 -7.55
C GLN A 25 -16.17 13.07 -6.17
N ARG A 26 -14.97 13.64 -6.03
CA ARG A 26 -14.29 13.76 -4.75
C ARG A 26 -15.02 14.72 -3.82
N THR A 27 -15.23 14.28 -2.59
CA THR A 27 -15.55 15.19 -1.49
C THR A 27 -14.23 15.76 -0.95
N PHE A 28 -13.81 16.92 -1.45
CA PHE A 28 -12.52 17.51 -1.04
C PHE A 28 -12.47 17.78 0.47
N GLN A 29 -11.27 17.65 1.05
CA GLN A 29 -11.00 17.73 2.49
C GLN A 29 -10.14 18.94 2.87
N THR A 30 -9.69 19.71 1.88
CA THR A 30 -8.90 20.93 2.02
C THR A 30 -9.49 22.04 1.16
N ASP A 31 -9.13 23.30 1.42
CA ASP A 31 -9.54 24.41 0.54
C ASP A 31 -8.73 24.44 -0.78
N ASP A 32 -7.51 23.89 -0.77
CA ASP A 32 -6.66 23.76 -1.95
C ASP A 32 -6.99 22.47 -2.73
N HIS A 33 -8.13 22.51 -3.42
CA HIS A 33 -8.60 21.39 -4.24
C HIS A 33 -7.61 21.00 -5.34
N ALA A 34 -6.78 21.92 -5.84
CA ALA A 34 -5.84 21.64 -6.91
C ALA A 34 -4.73 20.72 -6.40
N THR A 35 -4.16 21.04 -5.24
CA THR A 35 -3.12 20.22 -4.60
C THR A 35 -3.68 18.88 -4.10
N GLU A 36 -4.86 18.87 -3.48
CA GLU A 36 -5.50 17.62 -3.05
C GLU A 36 -5.83 16.69 -4.22
N LEU A 37 -6.21 17.26 -5.38
CA LEU A 37 -6.40 16.49 -6.60
C LEU A 37 -5.09 15.84 -7.05
N ASP A 38 -3.96 16.55 -7.02
CA ASP A 38 -2.66 15.99 -7.41
C ASP A 38 -2.24 14.83 -6.50
N TRP A 39 -2.52 14.91 -5.19
CA TRP A 39 -2.26 13.82 -4.26
C TRP A 39 -3.03 12.54 -4.58
N ASN A 40 -4.23 12.67 -5.16
CA ASN A 40 -5.07 11.52 -5.49
C ASN A 40 -4.92 11.05 -6.96
N ALA A 41 -4.21 11.81 -7.80
CA ALA A 41 -4.09 11.51 -9.22
C ALA A 41 -3.03 10.41 -9.50
N PRO A 42 -3.28 9.51 -10.46
CA PRO A 42 -2.22 8.68 -11.04
C PRO A 42 -1.08 9.53 -11.56
N ARG A 43 0.16 9.06 -11.41
CA ARG A 43 1.34 9.82 -11.80
C ARG A 43 2.39 8.94 -12.47
N GLN A 44 3.15 9.56 -13.38
CA GLN A 44 4.31 8.98 -14.02
C GLN A 44 5.57 9.75 -13.64
N TRP A 45 6.64 9.02 -13.36
CA TRP A 45 7.99 9.54 -13.25
C TRP A 45 8.81 8.97 -14.39
N THR A 46 9.34 9.86 -15.23
CA THR A 46 10.19 9.49 -16.36
C THR A 46 11.65 9.67 -15.95
N PRO A 47 12.50 8.64 -16.08
CA PRO A 47 13.91 8.75 -15.74
C PRO A 47 14.64 9.63 -16.77
N THR A 48 15.85 10.08 -16.43
CA THR A 48 16.72 10.70 -17.42
C THR A 48 17.29 9.62 -18.35
N GLY A 49 17.23 9.85 -19.67
CA GLY A 49 17.70 8.90 -20.68
C GLY A 49 16.70 7.79 -21.00
N THR A 50 17.18 6.69 -21.58
CA THR A 50 16.33 5.54 -21.95
C THR A 50 16.01 4.71 -20.70
N PRO A 51 14.72 4.43 -20.41
CA PRO A 51 14.34 3.61 -19.27
C PRO A 51 14.94 2.20 -19.36
N LYS A 52 15.60 1.74 -18.30
CA LYS A 52 16.13 0.36 -18.22
C LYS A 52 15.06 -0.69 -17.91
N GLY A 53 13.89 -0.23 -17.51
CA GLY A 53 12.71 -1.01 -17.15
C GLY A 53 11.59 -0.09 -16.69
N GLY A 54 10.42 -0.65 -16.42
CA GLY A 54 9.28 0.07 -15.88
C GLY A 54 8.74 -0.58 -14.61
N VAL A 55 8.20 0.22 -13.71
CA VAL A 55 7.57 -0.25 -12.47
C VAL A 55 6.14 0.30 -12.38
N LEU A 56 5.16 -0.60 -12.29
CA LEU A 56 3.77 -0.24 -11.99
C LEU A 56 3.52 -0.41 -10.49
N LEU A 57 3.07 0.65 -9.82
CA LEU A 57 2.84 0.68 -8.37
C LEU A 57 1.34 0.82 -8.06
N VAL A 58 0.80 -0.12 -7.28
CA VAL A 58 -0.64 -0.25 -6.97
C VAL A 58 -0.89 -0.10 -5.47
N HIS A 59 -1.64 0.94 -5.08
CA HIS A 59 -1.90 1.26 -3.67
C HIS A 59 -2.83 0.24 -2.97
N GLY A 60 -2.93 0.36 -1.64
CA GLY A 60 -3.79 -0.48 -0.80
C GLY A 60 -5.25 -0.01 -0.73
N LEU A 61 -6.10 -0.81 -0.08
CA LEU A 61 -7.51 -0.46 0.15
C LEU A 61 -7.64 0.85 0.93
N GLY A 62 -8.42 1.78 0.41
CA GLY A 62 -8.68 3.09 1.01
C GLY A 62 -7.57 4.13 0.80
N ASP A 63 -6.45 3.77 0.17
CA ASP A 63 -5.35 4.69 -0.12
C ASP A 63 -5.48 5.39 -1.48
N SER A 64 -4.47 6.20 -1.80
CA SER A 64 -4.32 6.92 -3.05
C SER A 64 -2.95 6.63 -3.70
N PRO A 65 -2.74 7.05 -4.96
CA PRO A 65 -1.45 6.94 -5.64
C PRO A 65 -0.28 7.60 -4.89
N TRP A 66 -0.55 8.56 -4.00
CA TRP A 66 0.46 9.20 -3.15
C TRP A 66 1.21 8.22 -2.24
N SER A 67 0.62 7.08 -1.88
CA SER A 67 1.27 6.05 -1.06
C SER A 67 2.60 5.56 -1.63
N PHE A 68 2.87 5.84 -2.91
CA PHE A 68 4.12 5.50 -3.58
C PHE A 68 4.96 6.71 -4.01
N HIS A 69 4.64 7.93 -3.57
CA HIS A 69 5.33 9.13 -4.05
C HIS A 69 6.86 9.03 -3.92
N ASP A 70 7.35 8.69 -2.73
CA ASP A 70 8.79 8.66 -2.45
C ASP A 70 9.46 7.45 -3.12
N VAL A 71 8.80 6.28 -3.05
CA VAL A 71 9.29 5.04 -3.68
C VAL A 71 9.41 5.22 -5.19
N ALA A 72 8.42 5.85 -5.83
CA ALA A 72 8.41 6.10 -7.26
C ALA A 72 9.52 7.07 -7.67
N GLN A 73 9.75 8.13 -6.89
CA GLN A 73 10.86 9.06 -7.12
C GLN A 73 12.21 8.32 -7.07
N LYS A 74 12.45 7.52 -6.03
CA LYS A 74 13.71 6.76 -5.91
C LYS A 74 13.93 5.77 -7.04
N LEU A 75 12.89 5.07 -7.49
CA LEU A 75 12.98 4.18 -8.64
C LEU A 75 13.28 4.96 -9.94
N ALA A 76 12.65 6.12 -10.14
CA ALA A 76 12.89 6.95 -11.31
C ALA A 76 14.32 7.52 -11.34
N ASP A 77 14.85 7.94 -10.19
CA ASP A 77 16.24 8.38 -10.03
C ASP A 77 17.25 7.27 -10.41
N GLN A 78 16.81 6.00 -10.35
CA GLN A 78 17.61 4.82 -10.71
C GLN A 78 17.39 4.33 -12.15
N GLY A 79 16.68 5.10 -12.98
CA GLY A 79 16.52 4.82 -14.40
C GLY A 79 15.27 4.02 -14.78
N TYR A 80 14.30 3.87 -13.87
CA TYR A 80 13.03 3.19 -14.16
C TYR A 80 11.93 4.18 -14.59
N LEU A 81 11.10 3.79 -15.56
CA LEU A 81 9.84 4.48 -15.83
C LEU A 81 8.79 4.01 -14.81
N VAL A 82 8.33 4.89 -13.94
CA VAL A 82 7.45 4.49 -12.83
C VAL A 82 6.05 5.07 -13.02
N ARG A 83 5.02 4.26 -12.80
CA ARG A 83 3.61 4.67 -12.84
C ARG A 83 2.90 4.25 -11.56
N THR A 84 2.16 5.17 -10.96
CA THR A 84 1.17 4.86 -9.92
C THR A 84 -0.23 4.90 -10.52
N VAL A 85 -1.12 4.06 -10.02
CA VAL A 85 -2.51 3.95 -10.49
C VAL A 85 -3.49 4.23 -9.37
N LEU A 86 -4.68 4.71 -9.72
CA LEU A 86 -5.82 4.81 -8.81
C LEU A 86 -6.81 3.69 -9.10
N LEU A 87 -7.11 2.89 -8.07
CA LEU A 87 -8.10 1.82 -8.17
C LEU A 87 -9.53 2.40 -8.11
N PRO A 88 -10.48 1.90 -8.93
CA PRO A 88 -11.89 2.30 -8.88
C PRO A 88 -12.47 2.32 -7.45
N GLY A 89 -13.25 3.36 -7.15
CA GLY A 89 -13.84 3.65 -5.83
C GLY A 89 -12.91 4.40 -4.86
N HIS A 90 -11.63 4.55 -5.19
CA HIS A 90 -10.66 5.30 -4.37
C HIS A 90 -10.46 6.72 -4.89
N GLY A 91 -9.89 7.59 -4.05
CA GLY A 91 -9.52 8.96 -4.43
C GLY A 91 -10.70 9.93 -4.59
N THR A 92 -11.93 9.47 -4.40
CA THR A 92 -13.16 10.24 -4.50
C THR A 92 -13.82 10.41 -3.13
N LYS A 93 -14.67 9.46 -2.73
CA LYS A 93 -15.35 9.42 -1.43
C LYS A 93 -15.60 7.96 -1.02
N PRO A 94 -15.70 7.63 0.27
CA PRO A 94 -15.80 6.24 0.71
C PRO A 94 -17.04 5.54 0.18
N GLU A 95 -18.14 6.27 -0.08
CA GLU A 95 -19.38 5.74 -0.64
C GLU A 95 -19.17 5.05 -2.00
N ASP A 96 -18.20 5.50 -2.80
CA ASP A 96 -17.96 4.92 -4.14
C ASP A 96 -17.41 3.49 -4.04
N MET A 97 -17.01 3.03 -2.84
CA MET A 97 -16.60 1.65 -2.56
C MET A 97 -17.79 0.72 -2.27
N LEU A 98 -19.03 1.22 -2.27
CA LEU A 98 -20.22 0.38 -2.08
C LEU A 98 -20.45 -0.58 -3.25
N ASP A 99 -20.13 -0.17 -4.48
CA ASP A 99 -20.45 -0.93 -5.71
C ASP A 99 -19.21 -1.46 -6.45
N VAL A 100 -18.02 -1.32 -5.87
CA VAL A 100 -16.78 -1.82 -6.47
C VAL A 100 -16.75 -3.33 -6.55
N ARG A 101 -16.05 -3.83 -7.56
CA ARG A 101 -15.79 -5.25 -7.78
C ARG A 101 -14.30 -5.48 -8.00
N LEU A 102 -13.78 -6.60 -7.49
CA LEU A 102 -12.38 -6.99 -7.64
C LEU A 102 -11.91 -6.95 -9.10
N GLU A 103 -12.77 -7.34 -10.05
CA GLU A 103 -12.42 -7.37 -11.47
C GLU A 103 -12.13 -5.97 -12.02
N GLN A 104 -12.72 -4.92 -11.46
CA GLN A 104 -12.41 -3.54 -11.84
C GLN A 104 -10.98 -3.15 -11.42
N TRP A 105 -10.53 -3.62 -10.25
CA TRP A 105 -9.16 -3.39 -9.78
C TRP A 105 -8.15 -4.21 -10.60
N GLN A 106 -8.43 -5.49 -10.85
CA GLN A 106 -7.61 -6.34 -11.72
C GLN A 106 -7.51 -5.77 -13.14
N GLN A 107 -8.60 -5.20 -13.67
CA GLN A 107 -8.59 -4.57 -14.99
C GLN A 107 -7.62 -3.38 -15.06
N VAL A 108 -7.54 -2.55 -14.01
CA VAL A 108 -6.55 -1.46 -13.96
C VAL A 108 -5.12 -2.01 -13.98
N VAL A 109 -4.82 -3.03 -13.17
CA VAL A 109 -3.48 -3.65 -13.20
C VAL A 109 -3.15 -4.19 -14.58
N ARG A 110 -4.08 -4.92 -15.20
CA ARG A 110 -3.92 -5.48 -16.55
C ARG A 110 -3.65 -4.42 -17.61
N GLU A 111 -4.51 -3.41 -17.70
CA GLU A 111 -4.37 -2.36 -18.71
C GLU A 111 -3.05 -1.59 -18.55
N GLN A 112 -2.71 -1.22 -17.31
CA GLN A 112 -1.55 -0.37 -17.06
C GLN A 112 -0.24 -1.15 -17.17
N ALA A 113 -0.21 -2.44 -16.82
CA ALA A 113 0.93 -3.32 -17.07
C ALA A 113 1.16 -3.52 -18.58
N GLN A 114 0.09 -3.73 -19.36
CA GLN A 114 0.16 -3.88 -20.81
C GLN A 114 0.56 -2.59 -21.54
N LEU A 115 0.14 -1.43 -21.06
CA LEU A 115 0.61 -0.14 -21.60
C LEU A 115 2.09 0.05 -21.30
N LEU A 116 2.50 -0.20 -20.05
CA LEU A 116 3.89 -0.05 -19.64
C LEU A 116 4.82 -1.00 -20.42
N SER A 117 4.44 -2.25 -20.65
CA SER A 117 5.26 -3.24 -21.36
C SER A 117 5.58 -2.87 -22.82
N ARG A 118 4.82 -1.95 -23.43
CA ARG A 118 5.09 -1.43 -24.77
C ARG A 118 6.18 -0.36 -24.79
N GLU A 119 6.50 0.22 -23.64
CA GLU A 119 7.37 1.40 -23.51
C GLU A 119 8.73 1.08 -22.88
N VAL A 120 8.89 -0.11 -22.29
CA VAL A 120 10.08 -0.50 -21.53
C VAL A 120 10.51 -1.93 -21.87
N PRO A 121 11.81 -2.27 -21.74
CA PRO A 121 12.28 -3.61 -22.05
C PRO A 121 11.91 -4.67 -20.99
N LYS A 122 11.61 -4.25 -19.75
CA LYS A 122 11.26 -5.12 -18.61
C LYS A 122 10.24 -4.44 -17.73
N VAL A 123 9.22 -5.17 -17.27
CA VAL A 123 8.19 -4.66 -16.36
C VAL A 123 8.30 -5.34 -15.01
N TYR A 124 8.31 -4.53 -13.95
CA TYR A 124 8.16 -4.95 -12.57
C TYR A 124 6.83 -4.44 -12.04
N LEU A 125 6.26 -5.18 -11.09
CA LEU A 125 5.03 -4.75 -10.42
C LEU A 125 5.30 -4.58 -8.94
N GLY A 126 4.81 -3.49 -8.37
CA GLY A 126 4.85 -3.26 -6.94
C GLY A 126 3.48 -2.93 -6.39
N GLY A 127 3.26 -3.31 -5.14
CA GLY A 127 1.96 -3.18 -4.52
C GLY A 127 2.04 -3.04 -3.03
N PHE A 128 1.14 -2.22 -2.48
CA PHE A 128 0.98 -2.03 -1.04
C PHE A 128 -0.30 -2.72 -0.57
N SER A 129 -0.24 -3.56 0.46
CA SER A 129 -1.43 -4.17 1.05
C SER A 129 -2.29 -4.90 0.02
N THR A 130 -3.54 -4.48 -0.19
CA THR A 130 -4.41 -5.01 -1.27
C THR A 130 -3.78 -4.91 -2.65
N GLY A 131 -3.03 -3.85 -2.95
CA GLY A 131 -2.31 -3.72 -4.22
C GLY A 131 -1.26 -4.81 -4.42
N ALA A 132 -0.63 -5.30 -3.35
CA ALA A 132 0.30 -6.41 -3.39
C ALA A 132 -0.38 -7.72 -3.84
N ASN A 133 -1.63 -7.95 -3.40
CA ASN A 133 -2.42 -9.10 -3.82
C ASN A 133 -2.73 -9.05 -5.32
N LEU A 134 -3.11 -7.87 -5.82
CA LEU A 134 -3.48 -7.68 -7.23
C LEU A 134 -2.28 -7.87 -8.16
N VAL A 135 -1.11 -7.32 -7.81
CA VAL A 135 0.10 -7.48 -8.63
C VAL A 135 0.67 -8.89 -8.55
N LEU A 136 0.53 -9.58 -7.41
CA LEU A 136 0.91 -10.99 -7.28
C LEU A 136 0.04 -11.86 -8.18
N ASP A 137 -1.29 -11.71 -8.11
CA ASP A 137 -2.22 -12.46 -8.95
C ASP A 137 -1.90 -12.29 -10.45
N TYR A 138 -1.70 -11.05 -10.88
CA TYR A 138 -1.30 -10.75 -12.26
C TYR A 138 0.05 -11.41 -12.60
N ALA A 139 1.09 -11.23 -11.77
CA ALA A 139 2.42 -11.77 -12.07
C ALA A 139 2.47 -13.31 -12.13
N TYR A 140 1.52 -14.01 -11.50
CA TYR A 140 1.40 -15.47 -11.58
C TYR A 140 0.84 -15.95 -12.93
N GLU A 141 0.10 -15.12 -13.65
CA GLU A 141 -0.43 -15.42 -14.99
C GLU A 141 0.47 -14.88 -16.13
N HIS A 142 1.46 -14.07 -15.78
CA HIS A 142 2.27 -13.29 -16.72
C HIS A 142 3.77 -13.54 -16.53
N ASP A 143 4.31 -14.53 -17.25
CA ASP A 143 5.71 -14.94 -17.18
C ASP A 143 6.68 -13.86 -17.72
N GLU A 144 6.19 -12.82 -18.39
CA GLU A 144 6.96 -11.65 -18.81
C GLU A 144 7.26 -10.64 -17.69
N ILE A 145 6.57 -10.69 -16.53
CA ILE A 145 6.82 -9.78 -15.41
C ILE A 145 8.16 -10.12 -14.75
N ALA A 146 9.11 -9.20 -14.72
CA ALA A 146 10.49 -9.46 -14.32
C ALA A 146 10.68 -9.69 -12.80
N GLY A 147 9.78 -9.16 -11.96
CA GLY A 147 9.85 -9.32 -10.52
C GLY A 147 8.81 -8.48 -9.79
N LEU A 148 8.78 -8.64 -8.45
CA LEU A 148 7.78 -8.04 -7.57
C LEU A 148 8.40 -7.19 -6.47
N VAL A 149 7.71 -6.11 -6.10
CA VAL A 149 8.07 -5.21 -4.99
C VAL A 149 6.87 -5.03 -4.06
N LEU A 150 6.82 -5.77 -2.96
CA LEU A 150 5.63 -5.92 -2.12
C LEU A 150 5.84 -5.23 -0.77
N PHE A 151 4.96 -4.27 -0.46
CA PHE A 151 4.96 -3.53 0.79
C PHE A 151 3.77 -4.01 1.64
N SER A 152 4.03 -4.55 2.83
CA SER A 152 3.05 -5.16 3.72
C SER A 152 1.99 -5.95 2.94
N PRO A 153 2.37 -7.04 2.24
CA PRO A 153 1.45 -7.76 1.37
C PRO A 153 0.30 -8.38 2.15
N ALA A 154 -0.93 -8.05 1.78
CA ALA A 154 -2.10 -8.43 2.54
C ALA A 154 -2.64 -9.82 2.18
N PHE A 155 -1.74 -10.81 2.18
CA PHE A 155 -2.08 -12.20 1.81
C PHE A 155 -3.06 -12.83 2.78
N ARG A 156 -2.94 -12.54 4.08
CA ARG A 156 -3.88 -12.98 5.12
C ARG A 156 -4.07 -11.87 6.15
N SER A 157 -5.30 -11.62 6.58
CA SER A 157 -5.62 -10.63 7.61
C SER A 157 -5.79 -11.29 8.98
N ASN A 158 -5.41 -10.57 10.04
CA ASN A 158 -5.63 -10.99 11.44
C ASN A 158 -7.09 -10.98 11.89
N SER A 159 -7.99 -10.42 11.09
CA SER A 159 -9.42 -10.37 11.44
C SER A 159 -10.06 -11.75 11.26
N GLY A 160 -10.25 -12.50 12.35
CA GLY A 160 -10.88 -13.84 12.36
C GLY A 160 -12.31 -13.91 11.79
N TYR A 161 -12.95 -12.76 11.53
CA TYR A 161 -14.27 -12.65 10.89
C TYR A 161 -14.22 -12.10 9.47
N ALA A 162 -13.03 -11.86 8.89
CA ALA A 162 -12.90 -11.30 7.54
C ALA A 162 -13.63 -12.14 6.49
N TRP A 163 -13.69 -13.46 6.68
CA TRP A 163 -14.39 -14.41 5.80
C TRP A 163 -15.92 -14.24 5.77
N LEU A 164 -16.53 -13.64 6.81
CA LEU A 164 -17.97 -13.39 6.87
C LEU A 164 -18.40 -12.13 6.12
N THR A 165 -17.46 -11.23 5.81
CA THR A 165 -17.77 -9.90 5.27
C THR A 165 -18.51 -9.91 3.92
N PRO A 166 -18.27 -10.84 2.97
CA PRO A 166 -19.05 -10.90 1.74
C PRO A 166 -20.53 -11.21 1.97
N TRP A 167 -20.86 -11.90 3.07
CA TRP A 167 -22.22 -12.33 3.42
C TRP A 167 -22.96 -11.31 4.29
N ILE A 168 -22.25 -10.37 4.92
CA ILE A 168 -22.83 -9.35 5.82
C ILE A 168 -23.05 -8.00 5.11
N GLY A 169 -22.39 -7.77 3.96
CA GLY A 169 -22.43 -6.49 3.25
C GLY A 169 -23.83 -5.95 2.91
N TRP A 170 -24.79 -6.84 2.62
CA TRP A 170 -26.20 -6.48 2.38
C TRP A 170 -26.96 -5.98 3.62
N ALA A 171 -26.57 -6.44 4.82
CA ALA A 171 -27.23 -6.10 6.08
C ALA A 171 -26.52 -4.98 6.86
N LYS A 172 -25.20 -4.83 6.65
CA LYS A 172 -24.38 -3.78 7.27
C LYS A 172 -23.49 -3.16 6.19
N PRO A 173 -23.94 -2.10 5.50
CA PRO A 173 -23.20 -1.53 4.36
C PRO A 173 -21.86 -0.90 4.75
N TRP A 174 -21.67 -0.55 6.03
CA TRP A 174 -20.44 0.04 6.56
C TRP A 174 -19.81 -0.82 7.65
N LEU A 175 -18.49 -1.02 7.60
CA LEU A 175 -17.77 -1.77 8.64
C LEU A 175 -17.98 -1.14 10.02
N ALA A 176 -18.03 0.20 10.05
CA ALA A 176 -18.35 0.97 11.22
C ALA A 176 -19.26 2.15 10.83
N ALA A 177 -20.17 2.55 11.73
CA ALA A 177 -21.23 3.51 11.39
C ALA A 177 -20.63 4.81 10.82
N PRO A 178 -21.16 5.31 9.68
CA PRO A 178 -20.71 6.58 9.14
C PRO A 178 -21.09 7.72 10.08
N ASN A 179 -20.27 8.77 10.13
CA ASN A 179 -20.53 10.01 10.86
C ASN A 179 -20.84 9.81 12.36
N ASP A 180 -20.12 8.89 13.02
CA ASP A 180 -20.23 8.65 14.46
C ASP A 180 -19.68 9.80 15.33
N GLY A 181 -19.18 10.87 14.71
CA GLY A 181 -18.62 12.06 15.36
C GLY A 181 -17.23 11.85 15.98
N LEU A 182 -16.73 10.61 15.97
CA LEU A 182 -15.44 10.24 16.55
C LEU A 182 -14.37 10.08 15.48
N ARG A 183 -14.78 9.72 14.26
CA ARG A 183 -13.86 9.33 13.18
C ARG A 183 -14.18 10.08 11.90
N PRO A 184 -13.20 10.73 11.27
CA PRO A 184 -13.42 11.25 9.93
C PRO A 184 -13.73 10.10 8.98
N MET A 185 -14.53 10.35 7.95
CA MET A 185 -14.78 9.36 6.89
C MET A 185 -13.54 9.19 6.01
N GLN A 186 -12.83 10.29 5.75
CA GLN A 186 -11.61 10.32 4.96
C GLN A 186 -10.72 11.50 5.36
N THR A 187 -9.50 11.47 4.86
CA THR A 187 -8.50 12.54 4.88
C THR A 187 -8.24 13.00 3.44
N PRO A 188 -7.41 14.03 3.21
CA PRO A 188 -7.04 14.45 1.86
C PRO A 188 -6.38 13.35 1.01
N LEU A 189 -5.89 12.25 1.61
CA LEU A 189 -5.14 11.22 0.90
C LEU A 189 -5.71 9.81 1.00
N ARG A 190 -6.60 9.55 1.96
CA ARG A 190 -7.09 8.19 2.24
C ARG A 190 -8.42 8.15 2.97
N TYR A 191 -9.14 7.05 2.83
CA TYR A 191 -10.33 6.74 3.59
C TYR A 191 -9.98 6.23 4.98
N MET A 192 -10.71 6.71 5.98
CA MET A 192 -10.57 6.31 7.38
C MET A 192 -11.74 5.43 7.83
N ASN A 193 -12.82 5.41 7.05
CA ASN A 193 -13.91 4.46 7.16
C ASN A 193 -14.19 3.82 5.79
N MET A 194 -14.65 2.58 5.78
CA MET A 194 -14.76 1.77 4.56
C MET A 194 -16.11 1.03 4.52
N PRO A 195 -16.80 1.04 3.37
CA PRO A 195 -17.92 0.14 3.15
C PRO A 195 -17.53 -1.33 3.28
N THR A 196 -18.47 -2.15 3.76
CA THR A 196 -18.28 -3.59 3.91
C THR A 196 -17.98 -4.26 2.57
N ASN A 197 -18.55 -3.77 1.46
CA ASN A 197 -18.24 -4.32 0.13
C ASN A 197 -16.78 -4.10 -0.28
N GLY A 198 -16.22 -2.90 -0.05
CA GLY A 198 -14.80 -2.63 -0.31
C GLY A 198 -13.88 -3.62 0.43
N PHE A 199 -14.20 -3.92 1.68
CA PHE A 199 -13.47 -4.93 2.46
C PHE A 199 -13.71 -6.36 1.96
N ALA A 200 -14.92 -6.70 1.49
CA ALA A 200 -15.21 -8.00 0.88
C ALA A 200 -14.39 -8.21 -0.41
N GLN A 201 -14.21 -7.17 -1.24
CA GLN A 201 -13.34 -7.26 -2.42
C GLN A 201 -11.87 -7.42 -2.03
N PHE A 202 -11.41 -6.75 -0.97
CA PHE A 202 -10.09 -7.00 -0.38
C PHE A 202 -9.93 -8.47 0.04
N TYR A 203 -10.88 -9.03 0.78
CA TYR A 203 -10.83 -10.44 1.20
C TYR A 203 -10.75 -11.39 -0.02
N ARG A 204 -11.52 -11.15 -1.08
CA ARG A 204 -11.44 -11.93 -2.33
C ARG A 204 -10.04 -11.86 -2.97
N SER A 205 -9.41 -10.67 -3.00
CA SER A 205 -8.05 -10.53 -3.51
C SER A 205 -7.02 -11.31 -2.68
N SER A 206 -7.21 -11.33 -1.35
CA SER A 206 -6.37 -12.07 -0.41
C SER A 206 -6.51 -13.57 -0.61
N ALA A 207 -7.74 -14.09 -0.74
CA ALA A 207 -7.98 -15.51 -1.04
C ALA A 207 -7.32 -15.92 -2.36
N LEU A 208 -7.47 -15.12 -3.41
CA LEU A 208 -6.84 -15.38 -4.71
C LEU A 208 -5.31 -15.38 -4.62
N ALA A 209 -4.71 -14.44 -3.90
CA ALA A 209 -3.27 -14.41 -3.66
C ALA A 209 -2.78 -15.67 -2.92
N GLN A 210 -3.50 -16.13 -1.89
CA GLN A 210 -3.18 -17.38 -1.19
C GLN A 210 -3.28 -18.58 -2.13
N ASP A 211 -4.31 -18.66 -2.98
CA ASP A 211 -4.46 -19.72 -3.97
C ASP A 211 -3.27 -19.76 -4.93
N ARG A 212 -2.79 -18.60 -5.42
CA ARG A 212 -1.58 -18.53 -6.26
C ARG A 212 -0.34 -19.07 -5.55
N LEU A 213 -0.10 -18.61 -4.31
CA LEU A 213 1.04 -19.07 -3.50
C LEU A 213 1.00 -20.57 -3.24
N HIS A 214 -0.20 -21.15 -3.09
CA HIS A 214 -0.39 -22.58 -2.92
C HIS A 214 -0.16 -23.38 -4.21
N GLN A 215 -0.51 -22.84 -5.37
CA GLN A 215 -0.39 -23.50 -6.67
C GLN A 215 1.06 -23.77 -7.09
N ARG A 216 1.92 -22.75 -7.06
CA ARG A 216 3.33 -22.89 -7.45
C ARG A 216 4.24 -21.90 -6.72
N ARG A 217 5.53 -22.23 -6.66
CA ARG A 217 6.55 -21.29 -6.20
C ARG A 217 6.70 -20.13 -7.19
N TYR A 218 6.97 -18.95 -6.68
CA TYR A 218 7.32 -17.78 -7.48
C TYR A 218 8.85 -17.72 -7.61
N GLU A 219 9.33 -17.92 -8.84
CA GLU A 219 10.75 -18.15 -9.12
C GLU A 219 11.51 -16.88 -9.50
N LYS A 220 10.83 -15.74 -9.60
CA LYS A 220 11.44 -14.47 -9.98
C LYS A 220 11.78 -13.64 -8.73
N PRO A 221 12.69 -12.65 -8.85
CA PRO A 221 13.06 -11.80 -7.72
C PRO A 221 11.84 -11.12 -7.09
N VAL A 222 11.74 -11.20 -5.76
CA VAL A 222 10.77 -10.46 -4.97
C VAL A 222 11.45 -9.70 -3.85
N PHE A 223 11.07 -8.44 -3.71
CA PHE A 223 11.32 -7.66 -2.52
C PHE A 223 10.03 -7.67 -1.68
N ILE A 224 10.13 -8.02 -0.40
CA ILE A 224 9.04 -7.90 0.57
C ILE A 224 9.51 -7.02 1.72
N VAL A 225 8.65 -6.15 2.22
CA VAL A 225 8.90 -5.45 3.49
C VAL A 225 7.64 -5.48 4.35
N ILE A 226 7.82 -5.76 5.64
CA ILE A 226 6.73 -5.89 6.60
C ILE A 226 7.19 -5.45 8.01
N ALA A 227 6.26 -4.95 8.81
CA ALA A 227 6.47 -4.67 10.23
C ALA A 227 5.83 -5.77 11.08
N GLU A 228 6.52 -6.25 12.11
CA GLU A 228 6.04 -7.26 13.06
C GLU A 228 4.67 -6.88 13.63
N HIS A 229 4.58 -5.65 14.14
CA HIS A 229 3.39 -5.10 14.77
C HIS A 229 2.36 -4.57 13.77
N ASP A 230 2.39 -5.05 12.52
CA ASP A 230 1.35 -4.73 11.54
C ASP A 230 0.00 -5.31 11.98
N SER A 231 -0.80 -4.47 12.62
CA SER A 231 -2.11 -4.80 13.18
C SER A 231 -3.14 -5.31 12.16
N VAL A 232 -2.87 -5.17 10.85
CA VAL A 232 -3.80 -5.53 9.77
C VAL A 232 -3.57 -6.97 9.29
N LEU A 233 -2.32 -7.43 9.36
CA LEU A 233 -1.83 -8.59 8.62
C LEU A 233 -1.32 -9.70 9.51
N ASP A 234 -1.51 -10.93 9.03
CA ASP A 234 -0.81 -12.08 9.58
C ASP A 234 0.64 -12.08 9.06
N THR A 235 1.53 -11.48 9.85
CA THR A 235 2.92 -11.20 9.46
C THR A 235 3.75 -12.48 9.41
N GLU A 236 3.49 -13.43 10.31
CA GLU A 236 4.08 -14.76 10.29
C GLU A 236 3.71 -15.52 9.01
N TYR A 237 2.45 -15.43 8.54
CA TYR A 237 2.05 -16.04 7.27
C TYR A 237 2.87 -15.50 6.08
N VAL A 238 3.15 -14.20 6.05
CA VAL A 238 3.98 -13.60 5.00
C VAL A 238 5.42 -14.11 5.10
N LEU A 239 5.98 -14.18 6.30
CA LEU A 239 7.32 -14.70 6.57
C LEU A 239 7.47 -16.17 6.13
N ASP A 240 6.51 -17.01 6.50
CA ASP A 240 6.46 -18.42 6.12
C ASP A 240 6.37 -18.59 4.61
N ASN A 241 5.48 -17.84 3.95
CA ASN A 241 5.34 -17.90 2.50
C ASN A 241 6.57 -17.36 1.78
N PHE A 242 7.22 -16.31 2.29
CA PHE A 242 8.51 -15.83 1.75
C PHE A 242 9.54 -16.97 1.67
N ASN A 243 9.67 -17.73 2.75
CA ASN A 243 10.62 -18.84 2.82
C ASN A 243 10.20 -20.05 1.98
N GLN A 244 8.91 -20.38 1.94
CA GLN A 244 8.41 -21.61 1.30
C GLN A 244 8.09 -21.44 -0.20
N ARG A 245 7.63 -20.26 -0.60
CA ARG A 245 6.98 -20.00 -1.89
C ARG A 245 7.78 -19.10 -2.81
N PHE A 246 8.57 -18.16 -2.29
CA PHE A 246 9.40 -17.29 -3.13
C PHE A 246 10.82 -17.85 -3.17
N SER A 247 11.21 -18.48 -4.27
CA SER A 247 12.43 -19.31 -4.35
C SER A 247 13.66 -18.60 -4.91
N HIS A 248 13.52 -17.43 -5.53
CA HIS A 248 14.65 -16.77 -6.16
C HIS A 248 15.72 -16.37 -5.12
N PRO A 249 17.01 -16.64 -5.38
CA PRO A 249 18.10 -16.38 -4.41
C PRO A 249 18.34 -14.89 -4.15
N ALA A 250 18.04 -14.04 -5.14
CA ALA A 250 18.12 -12.58 -4.97
C ALA A 250 16.95 -11.98 -4.18
N SER A 251 15.87 -12.73 -3.94
CA SER A 251 14.74 -12.21 -3.17
C SER A 251 15.16 -11.80 -1.78
N ARG A 252 14.59 -10.70 -1.27
CA ARG A 252 14.86 -10.19 0.07
C ARG A 252 13.56 -9.85 0.78
N LEU A 253 13.49 -10.19 2.06
CA LEU A 253 12.44 -9.73 2.97
C LEU A 253 13.07 -8.81 4.02
N ILE A 254 12.51 -7.62 4.19
CA ILE A 254 12.80 -6.76 5.34
C ILE A 254 11.73 -7.00 6.40
N TRP A 255 12.19 -7.26 7.62
CA TRP A 255 11.35 -7.38 8.81
C TRP A 255 11.69 -6.25 9.79
N TYR A 256 10.73 -5.39 10.08
CA TYR A 256 10.85 -4.40 11.16
C TYR A 256 10.25 -4.95 12.45
N GLY A 257 11.06 -5.10 13.50
CA GLY A 257 10.69 -5.68 14.78
C GLY A 257 11.57 -6.87 15.13
N ASP A 258 11.09 -7.72 16.02
CA ASP A 258 11.73 -8.96 16.42
C ASP A 258 11.18 -10.14 15.60
N LEU A 259 12.06 -11.03 15.13
CA LEU A 259 11.62 -12.22 14.39
C LEU A 259 10.95 -13.23 15.33
N PRO A 260 9.90 -13.95 14.87
CA PRO A 260 9.29 -15.02 15.65
C PRO A 260 10.25 -16.22 15.81
N GLY A 261 10.51 -16.61 17.06
CA GLY A 261 11.25 -17.83 17.44
C GLY A 261 12.78 -17.77 17.34
N LYS A 262 13.46 -18.86 17.73
CA LYS A 262 14.91 -19.06 17.53
C LYS A 262 15.20 -19.50 16.10
N THR A 263 14.96 -18.63 15.13
CA THR A 263 15.22 -18.93 13.72
C THR A 263 16.70 -18.67 13.40
N THR A 264 17.49 -19.72 13.50
CA THR A 264 18.91 -19.71 13.12
C THR A 264 19.03 -19.85 11.61
N ASP A 265 19.45 -18.76 10.96
CA ASP A 265 19.85 -18.60 9.56
C ASP A 265 18.72 -18.46 8.52
N MET A 266 18.32 -17.20 8.27
CA MET A 266 17.47 -16.81 7.15
C MET A 266 18.24 -15.83 6.25
N PRO A 267 19.08 -16.30 5.32
CA PRO A 267 20.06 -15.46 4.60
C PRO A 267 19.45 -14.45 3.63
N ARG A 268 18.14 -14.52 3.40
CA ARG A 268 17.36 -13.61 2.55
C ARG A 268 16.53 -12.61 3.37
N ILE A 269 16.66 -12.62 4.69
CA ILE A 269 15.87 -11.78 5.58
C ILE A 269 16.76 -10.79 6.31
N GLU A 270 16.43 -9.52 6.15
CA GLU A 270 17.10 -8.39 6.75
C GLU A 270 16.23 -7.83 7.88
N VAL A 271 16.77 -7.76 9.10
CA VAL A 271 16.00 -7.35 10.29
C VAL A 271 16.47 -5.99 10.79
N ARG A 272 15.52 -5.14 11.14
CA ARG A 272 15.76 -3.87 11.85
C ARG A 272 14.76 -3.74 12.99
N THR A 273 15.16 -3.10 14.08
CA THR A 273 14.21 -2.76 15.15
C THR A 273 13.16 -1.79 14.64
N ASP A 274 11.93 -1.91 15.14
CA ASP A 274 10.84 -0.99 14.86
C ASP A 274 10.57 0.02 16.00
N SER A 275 11.44 0.03 17.02
CA SER A 275 11.42 0.98 18.13
C SER A 275 12.58 1.97 18.01
N LEU A 276 12.27 3.24 17.75
CA LEU A 276 13.25 4.31 17.49
C LEU A 276 12.91 5.54 18.36
N PRO A 277 13.34 5.56 19.63
CA PRO A 277 13.05 6.66 20.56
C PRO A 277 13.52 8.03 20.08
N GLU A 278 14.60 8.11 19.31
CA GLU A 278 15.13 9.33 18.71
C GLU A 278 14.16 9.97 17.69
N TYR A 279 13.29 9.16 17.09
CA TYR A 279 12.17 9.60 16.24
C TYR A 279 10.82 9.58 16.98
N ARG A 280 10.81 9.27 18.28
CA ARG A 280 9.61 9.00 19.08
C ARG A 280 8.73 7.88 18.51
N ILE A 281 9.34 6.87 17.91
CA ILE A 281 8.63 5.71 17.36
C ILE A 281 8.65 4.60 18.39
N SER A 282 7.47 4.20 18.86
CA SER A 282 7.32 3.02 19.72
C SER A 282 7.31 1.74 18.91
N ARG A 283 6.61 1.73 17.76
CA ARG A 283 6.41 0.56 16.88
C ARG A 283 6.17 0.99 15.42
N PHE A 284 6.50 0.13 14.46
CA PHE A 284 6.18 0.40 13.05
C PHE A 284 4.74 0.06 12.71
N SER A 285 4.12 0.87 11.85
CA SER A 285 2.74 0.66 11.40
C SER A 285 2.68 0.07 9.99
N HIS A 286 1.52 -0.49 9.62
CA HIS A 286 1.22 -1.01 8.27
C HIS A 286 1.66 -0.07 7.14
N MET A 287 1.44 1.24 7.27
CA MET A 287 1.76 2.21 6.22
C MET A 287 3.10 2.92 6.43
N GLY A 288 3.68 2.80 7.63
CA GLY A 288 4.89 3.55 8.02
C GLY A 288 6.09 3.23 7.13
N ILE A 289 6.10 2.09 6.45
CA ILE A 289 7.17 1.60 5.59
C ILE A 289 7.28 2.31 4.23
N LEU A 290 6.32 3.14 3.84
CA LEU A 290 6.20 3.68 2.47
C LEU A 290 6.86 5.04 2.24
N PHE A 291 7.03 5.83 3.29
CA PHE A 291 7.36 7.25 3.15
C PHE A 291 8.71 7.59 3.77
N ALA A 292 9.44 8.50 3.11
CA ALA A 292 10.70 9.03 3.59
C ALA A 292 10.47 10.00 4.78
N PRO A 293 11.47 10.18 5.67
CA PRO A 293 11.35 11.12 6.79
C PRO A 293 11.10 12.58 6.39
N ASP A 294 11.49 12.98 5.18
CA ASP A 294 11.32 14.31 4.61
C ASP A 294 10.06 14.46 3.75
N ASN A 295 9.20 13.43 3.68
CA ASN A 295 7.94 13.52 2.95
C ASN A 295 7.08 14.69 3.47
N PRO A 296 6.58 15.59 2.59
CA PRO A 296 5.92 16.83 3.03
C PRO A 296 4.57 16.60 3.71
N LEU A 297 3.94 15.43 3.52
CA LEU A 297 2.64 15.11 4.10
C LEU A 297 2.79 14.15 5.27
N TYR A 298 3.60 13.10 5.12
CA TYR A 298 3.66 12.00 6.08
C TYR A 298 5.00 11.87 6.82
N GLY A 299 6.00 12.69 6.49
CA GLY A 299 7.32 12.69 7.12
C GLY A 299 7.31 13.20 8.57
N VAL A 300 8.49 13.37 9.15
CA VAL A 300 8.69 13.85 10.53
C VAL A 300 8.03 15.21 10.76
N ALA A 301 8.11 16.10 9.77
CA ALA A 301 7.47 17.42 9.76
C ALA A 301 6.24 17.47 8.84
N GLY A 302 5.66 16.31 8.50
CA GLY A 302 4.55 16.20 7.58
C GLY A 302 3.28 16.86 8.10
N SER A 303 2.48 17.41 7.18
CA SER A 303 1.22 18.10 7.51
C SER A 303 0.06 17.16 7.86
N GLN A 304 0.17 15.86 7.55
CA GLN A 304 -0.91 14.87 7.64
C GLN A 304 -0.66 13.90 8.80
N ARG A 305 -0.96 14.34 10.02
CA ARG A 305 -0.89 13.53 11.23
C ARG A 305 -2.18 12.73 11.43
N ILE A 306 -2.07 11.41 11.61
CA ILE A 306 -3.22 10.54 11.90
C ILE A 306 -3.30 10.26 13.41
N CYS A 307 -4.14 11.04 14.11
CA CYS A 307 -4.34 10.92 15.55
C CYS A 307 -5.39 9.89 15.97
N TRP A 308 -6.29 9.53 15.06
CA TRP A 308 -7.17 8.39 15.28
C TRP A 308 -6.35 7.11 15.11
N ASN A 309 -5.84 6.58 16.23
CA ASN A 309 -4.92 5.45 16.27
C ASN A 309 -5.32 4.38 17.31
N GLY A 310 -6.62 4.26 17.60
CA GLY A 310 -7.16 3.26 18.54
C GLY A 310 -7.06 3.61 20.03
N GLN A 311 -6.57 4.81 20.35
CA GLN A 311 -6.45 5.33 21.72
C GLN A 311 -7.74 6.00 22.23
N SER A 312 -7.73 6.44 23.49
CA SER A 312 -8.88 7.12 24.12
C SER A 312 -9.25 8.42 23.39
N THR A 313 -10.48 8.90 23.57
CA THR A 313 -10.92 10.20 23.03
C THR A 313 -10.09 11.36 23.60
N SER A 314 -9.68 11.26 24.87
CA SER A 314 -8.81 12.25 25.51
C SER A 314 -7.43 12.29 24.87
N ASP A 315 -6.81 11.13 24.61
CA ASP A 315 -5.47 11.09 24.01
C ASP A 315 -5.52 11.46 22.52
N THR A 316 -6.60 11.10 21.83
CA THR A 316 -6.86 11.56 20.46
C THR A 316 -6.92 13.09 20.40
N ALA A 317 -7.63 13.74 21.33
CA ALA A 317 -7.68 15.19 21.42
C ALA A 317 -6.30 15.80 21.73
N LYS A 318 -5.51 15.19 22.63
CA LYS A 318 -4.13 15.61 22.92
C LYS A 318 -3.22 15.49 21.70
N CYS A 319 -3.38 14.45 20.89
CA CYS A 319 -2.60 14.27 19.66
C CYS A 319 -2.92 15.35 18.61
N MET A 320 -4.20 15.73 18.51
CA MET A 320 -4.67 16.77 17.60
C MET A 320 -4.26 18.18 18.06
N ALA A 321 -4.06 18.37 19.36
CA ALA A 321 -3.46 19.59 19.88
C ALA A 321 -2.01 19.74 19.42
N GLU A 322 -1.54 20.98 19.25
CA GLU A 322 -0.16 21.24 18.88
C GLU A 322 0.81 20.69 19.94
N GLY A 323 1.82 19.92 19.50
CA GLY A 323 2.80 19.34 20.39
C GLY A 323 3.50 18.09 19.85
N PRO A 324 4.56 17.64 20.54
CA PRO A 324 5.25 16.39 20.22
C PRO A 324 4.36 15.19 20.55
N VAL A 325 4.33 14.22 19.65
CA VAL A 325 3.64 12.94 19.82
C VAL A 325 4.63 11.81 19.64
N TRP A 326 4.27 10.63 20.15
CA TRP A 326 4.90 9.38 19.77
C TRP A 326 4.17 8.78 18.57
N TYR A 327 4.81 7.82 17.89
CA TYR A 327 4.26 7.14 16.74
C TYR A 327 4.21 5.63 16.96
N SER A 328 3.14 4.98 16.50
CA SER A 328 2.99 3.53 16.64
C SER A 328 2.14 2.91 15.54
N ASP A 329 2.00 1.58 15.59
CA ASP A 329 0.89 0.85 15.01
C ASP A 329 -0.44 1.16 15.71
N TRP A 330 -1.50 0.48 15.29
CA TRP A 330 -2.89 0.82 15.60
C TRP A 330 -3.29 0.13 16.89
N GLY A 331 -3.86 0.88 17.82
CA GLY A 331 -4.33 0.36 19.10
C GLY A 331 -3.21 0.15 20.12
N TYR A 332 -1.94 0.44 19.77
CA TYR A 332 -0.86 0.47 20.75
C TYR A 332 -1.06 1.61 21.74
N ASN A 333 -0.82 1.32 23.02
CA ASN A 333 -0.93 2.29 24.10
C ASN A 333 0.22 2.05 25.09
N GLU A 334 0.86 3.12 25.51
CA GLU A 334 1.94 3.11 26.48
C GLU A 334 1.73 4.24 27.50
N PRO A 335 1.73 3.95 28.82
CA PRO A 335 1.54 4.97 29.84
C PRO A 335 2.49 6.16 29.68
N GLY A 336 1.93 7.37 29.69
CA GLY A 336 2.71 8.61 29.56
C GLY A 336 3.04 9.02 28.12
N LYS A 337 2.60 8.26 27.11
CA LYS A 337 2.75 8.61 25.70
C LYS A 337 1.39 8.78 25.02
N VAL A 338 1.34 9.73 24.09
CA VAL A 338 0.20 9.95 23.19
C VAL A 338 0.67 9.60 21.79
N HIS A 339 -0.04 8.71 21.10
CA HIS A 339 0.41 8.16 19.83
C HIS A 339 -0.40 8.69 18.64
N ALA A 340 0.31 9.04 17.58
CA ALA A 340 -0.21 9.09 16.22
C ALA A 340 0.16 7.79 15.48
N ARG A 341 -0.57 7.46 14.41
CA ARG A 341 -0.16 6.37 13.51
C ARG A 341 1.20 6.72 12.91
N LEU A 342 2.17 5.80 12.95
CA LEU A 342 3.44 6.00 12.24
C LEU A 342 3.19 6.06 10.73
N THR A 343 3.65 7.13 10.08
CA THR A 343 3.46 7.38 8.65
C THR A 343 4.75 7.51 7.86
N PHE A 344 5.93 7.41 8.48
CA PHE A 344 7.23 7.49 7.79
C PHE A 344 8.20 6.44 8.31
N ASN A 345 9.25 6.17 7.53
CA ASN A 345 10.28 5.20 7.83
C ASN A 345 11.66 5.86 7.92
N PRO A 346 12.29 5.97 9.11
CA PRO A 346 13.67 6.40 9.23
C PRO A 346 14.69 5.58 8.43
N TYR A 347 14.37 4.31 8.13
CA TYR A 347 15.19 3.43 7.31
C TYR A 347 14.87 3.49 5.81
N PHE A 348 14.09 4.46 5.33
CA PHE A 348 13.62 4.50 3.95
C PHE A 348 14.73 4.39 2.89
N GLU A 349 15.85 5.09 3.07
CA GLU A 349 17.00 5.00 2.14
C GLU A 349 17.64 3.61 2.14
N TRP A 350 17.81 3.00 3.32
CA TRP A 350 18.35 1.65 3.45
C TRP A 350 17.40 0.61 2.84
N GLN A 351 16.10 0.72 3.12
CA GLN A 351 15.05 -0.11 2.52
C GLN A 351 15.06 -0.03 1.00
N THR A 352 15.17 1.19 0.48
CA THR A 352 15.26 1.47 -0.96
C THR A 352 16.49 0.82 -1.58
N HIS A 353 17.63 0.86 -0.89
CA HIS A 353 18.85 0.20 -1.36
C HIS A 353 18.69 -1.31 -1.48
N VAL A 354 18.09 -1.98 -0.47
CA VAL A 354 17.80 -3.41 -0.52
C VAL A 354 16.85 -3.74 -1.67
N MET A 355 15.77 -2.96 -1.82
CA MET A 355 14.81 -3.11 -2.92
C MET A 355 15.50 -3.03 -4.29
N LEU A 356 16.35 -2.02 -4.51
CA LEU A 356 17.06 -1.85 -5.78
C LEU A 356 18.03 -3.00 -6.07
N GLY A 357 18.67 -3.57 -5.05
CA GLY A 357 19.51 -4.75 -5.18
C GLY A 357 18.74 -5.98 -5.66
N VAL A 358 17.49 -6.16 -5.22
CA VAL A 358 16.62 -7.23 -5.74
C VAL A 358 16.30 -7.00 -7.22
N LEU A 359 15.94 -5.76 -7.58
CA LEU A 359 15.56 -5.41 -8.95
C LEU A 359 16.71 -5.50 -9.95
N SER A 360 17.96 -5.32 -9.53
CA SER A 360 19.13 -5.46 -10.41
C SER A 360 19.44 -6.91 -10.80
N GLU A 361 18.96 -7.89 -10.03
CA GLU A 361 19.23 -9.32 -10.25
C GLU A 361 18.16 -10.03 -11.10
N ALA A 362 17.12 -9.31 -11.54
CA ALA A 362 16.14 -9.82 -12.50
C ALA A 362 16.75 -9.89 -13.91
N ARG A 363 17.51 -10.95 -14.17
CA ARG A 363 18.17 -11.19 -15.46
C ARG A 363 17.21 -11.75 -16.49
#